data_AF-A0A3B0Y0I1-F1
#
_entry.id   AF-A0A3B0Y0I1-F1
#
_cell.length_a   1.000
_cell.length_b   1.000
_cell.length_c   1.000
_cell.angle_alpha   90.00
_cell.angle_beta   90.00
_cell.angle_gamma   90.00
#
_symmetry.space_group_name_H-M   'P 1'
#
loop_
_entity.id
_entity.type
_entity.pdbx_description
1 polymer ?
#
loop_
_entity_poly.entity_id
_entity_poly.type
_entity_poly.pdbx_seq_one_letter_code
_entity_poly.pdbx_strand_id
1 'polypeptide(L)'
;MKIDKSSPQYLLSLLFLLIYLILFSNYLSATEYNFESYAKESGCKSIPFSSEKRSCDSAQREKNKACNVSLECDVAKAEKLKIKYNKAKNDLKGAAGPMIQDLEKKTAALQTELKALNKIGESGMSRAEDCIDRRKDVQKVFDKIPYLLERARDEALRKRKSLTNSLNKAQAERTETKKKMEAAAKGTDSGKKSSTKRVWHDAIKAVKSIGAKFKLFDRNNGRIIRKSVAKLIAHYKNEEEKHDGYIDQAKNRMNSCKKLSKFKF
;
A
#
# COMPACT_ATOMS: atom_id res chain seq x y z
N MET A 1 -36.58 30.25 13.83
CA MET A 1 -36.87 28.83 14.09
C MET A 1 -36.14 28.42 15.36
N LYS A 2 -36.83 28.41 16.51
CA LYS A 2 -36.23 28.05 17.81
C LYS A 2 -36.17 26.54 17.90
N ILE A 3 -34.96 25.97 17.86
CA ILE A 3 -34.76 24.54 18.06
C ILE A 3 -34.96 24.27 19.55
N ASP A 4 -36.04 23.55 19.86
CA ASP A 4 -36.34 23.16 21.23
C ASP A 4 -35.37 22.05 21.68
N LYS A 5 -34.39 22.45 22.49
CA LYS A 5 -33.30 21.58 22.96
C LYS A 5 -33.75 20.54 24.00
N SER A 6 -35.02 20.57 24.40
CA SER A 6 -35.59 19.67 25.41
C SER A 6 -36.25 18.42 24.82
N SER A 7 -36.30 18.29 23.49
CA SER A 7 -36.86 17.11 22.82
C SER A 7 -36.00 15.85 23.08
N PRO A 8 -36.61 14.72 23.52
CA PRO A 8 -35.90 13.46 23.74
C PRO A 8 -35.23 12.90 22.48
N GLN A 9 -35.70 13.31 21.28
CA GLN A 9 -35.07 12.96 20.01
C GLN A 9 -33.71 13.65 19.81
N TYR A 10 -33.52 14.84 20.39
CA TYR A 10 -32.25 15.57 20.33
C TYR A 10 -31.20 14.96 21.26
N LEU A 11 -31.63 14.44 22.41
CA LEU A 11 -30.76 13.70 23.32
C LEU A 11 -30.34 12.35 22.71
N LEU A 12 -31.28 11.63 22.08
CA LEU A 12 -30.98 10.37 21.37
C LEU A 12 -30.00 10.56 20.21
N SER A 13 -30.16 11.63 19.42
CA SER A 13 -29.25 11.90 18.29
C SER A 13 -27.85 12.30 18.76
N LEU A 14 -27.72 13.11 19.82
CA LEU A 14 -26.43 13.42 20.46
C LEU A 14 -25.75 12.18 21.04
N LEU A 15 -26.53 11.30 21.66
CA LEU A 15 -26.02 10.06 22.26
C LEU A 15 -25.57 9.06 21.19
N PHE A 16 -26.29 8.97 20.06
CA PHE A 16 -25.84 8.23 18.88
C PHE A 16 -24.56 8.82 18.27
N LEU A 17 -24.44 10.14 18.19
CA LEU A 17 -23.24 10.81 17.65
C LEU A 17 -22.03 10.63 18.57
N LEU A 18 -22.24 10.64 19.89
CA LEU A 18 -21.22 10.31 20.90
C LEU A 18 -20.82 8.84 20.85
N ILE A 19 -21.78 7.92 20.75
CA ILE A 19 -21.48 6.48 20.60
C ILE A 19 -20.77 6.22 19.27
N TYR A 20 -21.18 6.85 18.18
CA TYR A 20 -20.51 6.76 16.88
C TYR A 20 -19.09 7.32 16.97
N LEU A 21 -18.89 8.48 17.61
CA LEU A 21 -17.55 9.03 17.83
C LEU A 21 -16.70 8.14 18.75
N ILE A 22 -17.26 7.53 19.80
CA ILE A 22 -16.53 6.62 20.70
C ILE A 22 -16.20 5.30 19.98
N LEU A 23 -17.12 4.76 19.18
CA LEU A 23 -16.89 3.53 18.40
C LEU A 23 -15.88 3.78 17.27
N PHE A 24 -15.93 4.92 16.57
CA PHE A 24 -14.96 5.28 15.54
C PHE A 24 -13.61 5.78 16.09
N SER A 25 -13.57 6.34 17.30
CA SER A 25 -12.30 6.67 17.98
C SER A 25 -11.49 5.43 18.35
N ASN A 26 -12.13 4.26 18.43
CA ASN A 26 -11.47 2.98 18.70
C ASN A 26 -11.00 2.25 17.42
N TYR A 27 -11.35 2.72 16.21
CA TYR A 27 -10.95 2.07 14.95
C TYR A 27 -9.53 2.39 14.47
N LEU A 28 -8.84 3.33 15.13
CA LEU A 28 -7.42 3.61 14.92
C LEU A 28 -6.68 3.52 16.26
N SER A 29 -6.83 2.38 16.95
CA SER A 29 -5.88 2.08 18.02
C SER A 29 -4.53 1.77 17.36
N ALA A 30 -3.64 2.77 17.33
CA ALA A 30 -2.23 2.68 16.96
C ALA A 30 -1.44 1.78 17.94
N THR A 31 -1.99 0.61 18.31
CA THR A 31 -1.45 -0.25 19.37
C THR A 31 -0.79 -1.54 18.90
N GLU A 32 -0.72 -1.84 17.60
CA GLU A 32 -0.10 -3.10 17.13
C GLU A 32 0.80 -2.98 15.89
N TYR A 33 1.27 -1.78 15.53
CA TYR A 33 2.17 -1.67 14.37
C TYR A 33 3.62 -1.93 14.76
N ASN A 34 4.05 -3.20 14.64
CA ASN A 34 5.47 -3.55 14.66
C ASN A 34 6.14 -3.14 13.34
N PHE A 35 6.38 -1.83 13.17
CA PHE A 35 7.02 -1.28 11.97
C PHE A 35 8.36 -1.95 11.63
N GLU A 36 9.09 -2.46 12.64
CA GLU A 36 10.35 -3.15 12.41
C GLU A 36 10.15 -4.49 11.66
N SER A 37 9.11 -5.26 12.03
CA SER A 37 8.80 -6.51 11.35
C SER A 37 8.42 -6.27 9.89
N TYR A 38 7.55 -5.29 9.64
CA TYR A 38 7.12 -4.95 8.29
C TYR A 38 8.26 -4.39 7.43
N ALA A 39 9.23 -3.69 8.03
CA ALA A 39 10.43 -3.19 7.35
C ALA A 39 11.44 -4.27 6.93
N LYS A 40 11.19 -5.54 7.26
CA LYS A 40 11.94 -6.71 6.82
C LYS A 40 11.25 -7.47 5.67
N GLU A 41 9.97 -7.18 5.44
CA GLU A 41 9.18 -7.78 4.36
C GLU A 41 9.34 -6.99 3.05
N SER A 42 8.81 -7.54 1.95
CA SER A 42 8.81 -6.90 0.63
C SER A 42 7.44 -6.94 -0.05
N GLY A 43 7.23 -6.06 -1.03
CA GLY A 43 5.99 -5.97 -1.79
C GLY A 43 4.78 -5.73 -0.89
N CYS A 44 3.66 -6.42 -1.14
CA CYS A 44 2.44 -6.23 -0.34
C CYS A 44 2.59 -6.69 1.12
N LYS A 45 3.54 -7.59 1.43
CA LYS A 45 3.75 -8.08 2.79
C LYS A 45 4.33 -7.02 3.72
N SER A 46 5.03 -6.03 3.18
CA SER A 46 5.59 -4.94 3.97
C SER A 46 4.55 -3.89 4.36
N ILE A 47 3.31 -3.97 3.84
CA ILE A 47 2.23 -3.03 4.20
C ILE A 47 1.64 -3.42 5.57
N PRO A 48 1.75 -2.55 6.59
CA PRO A 48 1.27 -2.84 7.94
C PRO A 48 -0.25 -2.70 8.11
N PHE A 49 -0.94 -2.13 7.12
CA PHE A 49 -2.36 -1.84 7.15
C PHE A 49 -3.16 -2.92 6.40
N SER A 50 -4.06 -3.60 7.08
CA SER A 50 -4.71 -4.82 6.56
C SER A 50 -5.65 -4.57 5.36
N SER A 51 -6.31 -3.42 5.30
CA SER A 51 -7.09 -2.98 4.14
C SER A 51 -6.20 -2.79 2.92
N GLU A 52 -5.13 -2.03 3.06
CA GLU A 52 -4.21 -1.67 1.99
C GLU A 52 -3.39 -2.87 1.52
N LYS A 53 -3.00 -3.76 2.45
CA LYS A 53 -2.37 -5.03 2.14
C LYS A 53 -3.26 -5.90 1.25
N ARG A 54 -4.54 -6.06 1.60
CA ARG A 54 -5.51 -6.80 0.78
C ARG A 54 -5.72 -6.16 -0.60
N SER A 55 -5.80 -4.83 -0.65
CA SER A 55 -5.87 -4.09 -1.92
C SER A 55 -4.63 -4.32 -2.78
N CYS A 56 -3.43 -4.30 -2.18
CA CYS A 56 -2.18 -4.59 -2.86
C CYS A 56 -2.15 -6.03 -3.39
N ASP A 57 -2.51 -7.03 -2.57
CA ASP A 57 -2.55 -8.43 -2.98
C ASP A 57 -3.54 -8.65 -4.14
N SER A 58 -4.69 -7.97 -4.11
CA SER A 58 -5.65 -8.00 -5.21
C SER A 58 -5.08 -7.37 -6.49
N ALA A 59 -4.50 -6.17 -6.39
CA ALA A 59 -3.89 -5.50 -7.53
C ALA A 59 -2.72 -6.30 -8.14
N GLN A 60 -1.88 -6.91 -7.29
CA GLN A 60 -0.79 -7.79 -7.75
C GLN A 60 -1.31 -9.01 -8.51
N ARG A 61 -2.42 -9.63 -8.07
CA ARG A 61 -3.03 -10.76 -8.78
C ARG A 61 -3.52 -10.36 -10.16
N GLU A 62 -4.27 -9.25 -10.27
CA GLU A 62 -4.72 -8.74 -11.57
C GLU A 62 -3.55 -8.35 -12.47
N LYS A 63 -2.52 -7.71 -11.91
CA LYS A 63 -1.27 -7.40 -12.61
C LYS A 63 -0.57 -8.65 -13.13
N ASN A 64 -0.46 -9.70 -12.31
CA ASN A 64 0.16 -10.96 -12.75
C ASN A 64 -0.66 -11.61 -13.87
N LYS A 65 -1.99 -11.59 -13.77
CA LYS A 65 -2.89 -12.13 -14.81
C LYS A 65 -2.71 -11.40 -16.15
N ALA A 66 -2.68 -10.07 -16.13
CA ALA A 66 -2.52 -9.26 -17.33
C ALA A 66 -1.11 -9.36 -17.94
N CYS A 67 -0.07 -9.33 -17.09
CA CYS A 67 1.31 -9.20 -17.54
C CYS A 67 2.03 -10.53 -17.82
N ASN A 68 1.53 -11.68 -17.37
CA ASN A 68 2.17 -12.98 -17.60
C ASN A 68 1.88 -13.58 -18.99
N VAL A 69 1.04 -12.92 -19.78
CA VAL A 69 0.78 -13.34 -21.17
C VAL A 69 1.95 -12.89 -22.04
N SER A 70 2.62 -13.85 -22.70
CA SER A 70 3.70 -13.52 -23.64
C SER A 70 3.17 -12.63 -24.76
N LEU A 71 3.95 -11.59 -25.06
CA LEU A 71 3.65 -10.55 -26.04
C LEU A 71 4.77 -10.55 -27.08
N GLU A 72 4.53 -11.26 -28.19
CA GLU A 72 5.46 -11.33 -29.31
C GLU A 72 4.88 -10.60 -30.52
N CYS A 73 5.25 -9.33 -30.65
CA CYS A 73 4.95 -8.50 -31.82
C CYS A 73 6.20 -8.44 -32.71
N ASP A 74 6.35 -9.45 -33.58
CA ASP A 74 7.50 -9.58 -34.48
C ASP A 74 7.40 -8.64 -35.68
N VAL A 75 7.87 -7.41 -35.47
CA VAL A 75 7.93 -6.37 -36.51
C VAL A 75 8.83 -6.80 -37.67
N ALA A 76 9.95 -7.47 -37.39
CA ALA A 76 10.91 -7.88 -38.42
C ALA A 76 10.32 -8.93 -39.38
N LYS A 77 9.54 -9.88 -38.86
CA LYS A 77 8.79 -10.84 -39.68
C LYS A 77 7.77 -10.12 -40.57
N ALA A 78 7.05 -9.13 -40.03
CA ALA A 78 6.09 -8.35 -40.81
C ALA A 78 6.76 -7.53 -41.92
N GLU A 79 7.92 -6.92 -41.65
CA GLU A 79 8.72 -6.21 -42.66
C GLU A 79 9.16 -7.15 -43.80
N LYS A 80 9.70 -8.32 -43.46
CA LYS A 80 10.08 -9.34 -44.46
C LYS A 80 8.89 -9.79 -45.31
N LEU A 81 7.73 -10.02 -44.69
CA LEU A 81 6.51 -10.39 -45.41
C LEU A 81 5.98 -9.27 -46.30
N LYS A 82 6.07 -8.01 -45.85
CA LYS A 82 5.68 -6.85 -46.66
C LYS A 82 6.54 -6.72 -47.92
N ILE A 83 7.86 -6.94 -47.81
CA ILE A 83 8.76 -6.95 -48.97
C ILE A 83 8.35 -8.06 -49.96
N LYS A 84 8.09 -9.29 -49.46
CA LYS A 84 7.62 -10.40 -50.29
C LYS A 84 6.28 -10.09 -50.98
N TYR A 85 5.34 -9.49 -50.25
CA TYR A 85 4.03 -9.09 -50.75
C TYR A 85 4.16 -8.05 -51.86
N ASN A 86 4.93 -6.98 -51.64
CA ASN A 86 5.14 -5.94 -52.63
C ASN A 86 5.81 -6.48 -53.90
N LYS A 87 6.78 -7.40 -53.75
CA LYS A 87 7.40 -8.09 -54.88
C LYS A 87 6.35 -8.90 -55.66
N ALA A 88 5.59 -9.76 -54.99
CA ALA A 88 4.55 -10.58 -55.65
C ALA A 88 3.48 -9.72 -56.34
N LYS A 89 3.08 -8.59 -55.73
CA LYS A 89 2.13 -7.63 -56.30
C LYS A 89 2.68 -6.94 -57.56
N ASN A 90 3.98 -6.63 -57.58
CA ASN A 90 4.62 -6.05 -58.76
C ASN A 90 4.81 -7.09 -59.87
N ASP A 91 5.21 -8.32 -59.52
CA ASP A 91 5.31 -9.44 -60.47
C ASP A 91 3.94 -9.71 -61.11
N LEU A 92 2.86 -9.68 -60.32
CA LEU A 92 1.48 -9.84 -60.81
C LEU A 92 1.06 -8.73 -61.79
N LYS A 93 1.45 -7.47 -61.54
CA LYS A 93 1.14 -6.35 -62.46
C LYS A 93 1.82 -6.50 -63.82
N GLY A 94 2.99 -7.14 -63.87
CA GLY A 94 3.74 -7.37 -65.10
C GLY A 94 3.50 -8.73 -65.75
N ALA A 95 2.65 -9.58 -65.16
CA ALA A 95 2.44 -10.95 -65.60
C ALA A 95 1.47 -11.01 -66.81
N ALA A 96 1.76 -11.93 -67.73
CA ALA A 96 0.89 -12.27 -68.84
C ALA A 96 0.72 -13.81 -68.93
N GLY A 97 -0.45 -14.26 -69.36
CA GLY A 97 -0.73 -15.68 -69.57
C GLY A 97 -0.95 -16.48 -68.27
N PRO A 98 -0.69 -17.80 -68.27
CA PRO A 98 -1.17 -18.72 -67.22
C PRO A 98 -0.52 -18.52 -65.84
N MET A 99 0.59 -17.77 -65.75
CA MET A 99 1.27 -17.48 -64.47
C MET A 99 0.49 -16.53 -63.54
N ILE A 100 -0.52 -15.82 -64.07
CA ILE A 100 -1.33 -14.87 -63.30
C ILE A 100 -2.00 -15.56 -62.11
N GLN A 101 -2.61 -16.73 -62.32
CA GLN A 101 -3.38 -17.42 -61.30
C GLN A 101 -2.52 -17.84 -60.08
N ASP A 102 -1.28 -18.26 -60.32
CA ASP A 102 -0.34 -18.63 -59.24
C ASP A 102 0.16 -17.40 -58.48
N LEU A 103 0.42 -16.29 -59.18
CA LEU A 103 0.82 -15.02 -58.57
C LEU A 103 -0.32 -14.40 -57.75
N GLU A 104 -1.58 -14.52 -58.19
CA GLU A 104 -2.76 -14.12 -57.42
C GLU A 104 -2.87 -14.92 -56.12
N LYS A 105 -2.79 -16.27 -56.21
CA LYS A 105 -2.79 -17.14 -55.02
C LYS A 105 -1.69 -16.78 -54.03
N LYS A 106 -0.46 -16.58 -54.53
CA LYS A 106 0.69 -16.18 -53.72
C LYS A 106 0.49 -14.82 -53.06
N THR A 107 -0.02 -13.84 -53.79
CA THR A 107 -0.30 -12.49 -53.28
C THR A 107 -1.38 -12.52 -52.21
N ALA A 108 -2.45 -13.28 -52.42
CA ALA A 108 -3.54 -13.46 -51.45
C ALA A 108 -3.08 -14.18 -50.18
N ALA A 109 -2.23 -15.20 -50.30
CA ALA A 109 -1.62 -15.89 -49.16
C ALA A 109 -0.78 -14.92 -48.31
N LEU A 110 0.12 -14.15 -48.94
CA LEU A 110 0.95 -13.15 -48.26
C LEU A 110 0.11 -12.04 -47.61
N GLN A 111 -0.98 -11.61 -48.26
CA GLN A 111 -1.91 -10.65 -47.68
C GLN A 111 -2.61 -11.21 -46.44
N THR A 112 -2.98 -12.49 -46.46
CA THR A 112 -3.62 -13.17 -45.32
C THR A 112 -2.67 -13.27 -44.14
N GLU A 113 -1.40 -13.62 -44.37
CA GLU A 113 -0.37 -13.63 -43.33
C GLU A 113 -0.14 -12.23 -42.74
N LEU A 114 -0.07 -11.19 -43.57
CA LEU A 114 0.06 -9.81 -43.10
C LEU A 114 -1.16 -9.36 -42.28
N LYS A 115 -2.39 -9.71 -42.69
CA LYS A 115 -3.61 -9.45 -41.91
C LYS A 115 -3.59 -10.16 -40.56
N ALA A 116 -3.11 -11.40 -40.51
CA ALA A 116 -2.97 -12.14 -39.25
C ALA A 116 -1.97 -11.46 -38.30
N LEU A 117 -0.84 -10.97 -38.84
CA LEU A 117 0.14 -10.20 -38.06
C LEU A 117 -0.41 -8.86 -37.56
N ASN A 118 -1.22 -8.15 -38.37
CA ASN A 118 -1.88 -6.92 -37.90
C ASN A 118 -2.79 -7.19 -36.70
N LYS A 119 -3.60 -8.26 -36.75
CA LYS A 119 -4.46 -8.68 -35.64
C LYS A 119 -3.66 -9.06 -34.38
N ILE A 120 -2.52 -9.72 -34.56
CA ILE A 120 -1.59 -10.00 -33.45
C ILE A 120 -1.07 -8.68 -32.85
N GLY A 121 -0.73 -7.69 -33.69
CA GLY A 121 -0.36 -6.35 -33.24
C GLY A 121 -1.46 -5.65 -32.44
N GLU A 122 -2.71 -5.68 -32.91
CA GLU A 122 -3.86 -5.09 -32.20
C GLU A 122 -4.13 -5.77 -30.85
N SER A 123 -4.21 -7.11 -30.83
CA SER A 123 -4.36 -7.85 -29.59
C SER A 123 -3.17 -7.63 -28.65
N GLY A 124 -1.97 -7.51 -29.22
CA GLY A 124 -0.75 -7.26 -28.47
C GLY A 124 -0.76 -5.89 -27.80
N MET A 125 -1.22 -4.85 -28.50
CA MET A 125 -1.39 -3.52 -27.92
C MET A 125 -2.36 -3.55 -26.73
N SER A 126 -3.54 -4.15 -26.90
CA SER A 126 -4.57 -4.21 -25.85
C SER A 126 -4.05 -4.93 -24.59
N ARG A 127 -3.33 -6.05 -24.75
CA ARG A 127 -2.72 -6.77 -23.62
C ARG A 127 -1.61 -5.95 -22.94
N ALA A 128 -0.79 -5.25 -23.71
CA ALA A 128 0.26 -4.41 -23.15
C ALA A 128 -0.32 -3.22 -22.38
N GLU A 129 -1.41 -2.62 -22.89
CA GLU A 129 -2.16 -1.55 -22.24
C GLU A 129 -2.79 -2.02 -20.92
N ASP A 130 -3.49 -3.15 -20.90
CA ASP A 130 -4.03 -3.73 -19.65
C ASP A 130 -2.91 -4.01 -18.65
N CYS A 131 -1.78 -4.60 -19.08
CA CYS A 131 -0.62 -4.80 -18.18
C CYS A 131 -0.07 -3.47 -17.61
N ILE A 132 0.00 -2.41 -18.41
CA ILE A 132 0.41 -1.07 -17.94
C ILE A 132 -0.56 -0.57 -16.87
N ASP A 133 -1.86 -0.64 -17.13
CA ASP A 133 -2.87 -0.12 -16.20
C ASP A 133 -2.93 -0.91 -14.90
N ARG A 134 -2.81 -2.25 -14.95
CA ARG A 134 -2.69 -3.06 -13.73
C ARG A 134 -1.42 -2.79 -12.94
N ARG A 135 -0.32 -2.42 -13.59
CA ARG A 135 0.90 -1.98 -12.88
C ARG A 135 0.69 -0.64 -12.19
N LYS A 136 0.02 0.31 -12.84
CA LYS A 136 -0.36 1.59 -12.20
C LYS A 136 -1.30 1.38 -11.02
N ASP A 137 -2.22 0.43 -11.10
CA ASP A 137 -3.11 0.11 -9.98
C ASP A 137 -2.34 -0.40 -8.74
N VAL A 138 -1.25 -1.15 -8.94
CA VAL A 138 -0.33 -1.52 -7.86
C VAL A 138 0.39 -0.29 -7.29
N GLN A 139 0.90 0.60 -8.15
CA GLN A 139 1.56 1.85 -7.71
C GLN A 139 0.65 2.72 -6.85
N LYS A 140 -0.61 2.92 -7.29
CA LYS A 140 -1.62 3.68 -6.53
C LYS A 140 -1.82 3.18 -5.10
N VAL A 141 -1.58 1.89 -4.83
CA VAL A 141 -1.62 1.35 -3.48
C VAL A 141 -0.39 1.83 -2.70
N PHE A 142 0.80 1.69 -3.26
CA PHE A 142 2.05 2.12 -2.64
C PHE A 142 2.13 3.63 -2.41
N ASP A 143 1.61 4.47 -3.32
CA ASP A 143 1.59 5.93 -3.19
C ASP A 143 0.88 6.41 -1.93
N LYS A 144 -0.13 5.66 -1.48
CA LYS A 144 -0.95 6.00 -0.29
C LYS A 144 -0.28 5.62 1.02
N ILE A 145 0.60 4.61 1.01
CA ILE A 145 1.16 4.03 2.25
C ILE A 145 2.06 5.01 3.02
N PRO A 146 2.94 5.80 2.38
CA PRO A 146 3.77 6.77 3.08
C PRO A 146 2.98 7.70 3.99
N TYR A 147 1.87 8.25 3.51
CA TYR A 147 1.00 9.12 4.31
C TYR A 147 0.40 8.41 5.53
N LEU A 148 -0.09 7.18 5.34
CA LEU A 148 -0.65 6.37 6.43
C LEU A 148 0.43 6.02 7.47
N LEU A 149 1.65 5.71 7.01
CA LEU A 149 2.79 5.46 7.88
C LEU A 149 3.19 6.69 8.71
N GLU A 150 3.22 7.87 8.10
CA GLU A 150 3.54 9.12 8.81
C GLU A 150 2.49 9.44 9.88
N ARG A 151 1.21 9.23 9.56
CA ARG A 151 0.13 9.38 10.54
C ARG A 151 0.29 8.40 11.70
N ALA A 152 0.50 7.12 11.40
CA ALA A 152 0.68 6.08 12.42
C ALA A 152 1.94 6.32 13.27
N ARG A 153 3.02 6.81 12.66
CA ARG A 153 4.25 7.27 13.33
C ARG A 153 3.94 8.36 14.34
N ASP A 154 3.22 9.40 13.93
CA ASP A 154 2.96 10.56 14.78
C ASP A 154 2.01 10.22 15.94
N GLU A 155 1.02 9.37 15.70
CA GLU A 155 0.15 8.82 16.74
C GLU A 155 0.94 7.99 17.76
N ALA A 156 1.84 7.12 17.30
CA ALA A 156 2.72 6.34 18.17
C ALA A 156 3.65 7.25 18.99
N LEU A 157 4.23 8.30 18.38
CA LEU A 157 5.08 9.27 19.09
C LEU A 157 4.30 10.04 20.16
N ARG A 158 3.05 10.45 19.88
CA ARG A 158 2.17 11.10 20.88
C ARG A 158 1.86 10.17 22.04
N LYS A 159 1.51 8.90 21.75
CA LYS A 159 1.22 7.89 22.78
C LYS A 159 2.44 7.60 23.65
N ARG A 160 3.63 7.51 23.05
CA ARG A 160 4.90 7.39 23.79
C ARG A 160 5.10 8.56 24.75
N LYS A 161 4.95 9.80 24.27
CA LYS A 161 5.06 11.02 25.10
C LYS A 161 4.07 11.00 26.27
N SER A 162 2.82 10.61 26.02
CA SER A 162 1.79 10.50 27.06
C SER A 162 2.14 9.46 28.13
N LEU A 163 2.65 8.29 27.72
CA LEU A 163 3.08 7.24 28.66
C LEU A 163 4.30 7.67 29.47
N THR A 164 5.28 8.34 28.84
CA THR A 164 6.43 8.93 29.54
C THR A 164 5.98 9.94 30.59
N ASN A 165 5.10 10.88 30.24
CA ASN A 165 4.58 11.86 31.18
C ASN A 165 3.84 11.21 32.35
N SER A 166 3.02 10.19 32.07
CA SER A 166 2.29 9.43 33.09
C SER A 166 3.23 8.68 34.03
N LEU A 167 4.31 8.09 33.49
CA LEU A 167 5.32 7.39 34.28
C LEU A 167 6.09 8.36 35.18
N ASN A 168 6.50 9.51 34.65
CA ASN A 168 7.20 10.55 35.40
C ASN A 168 6.32 11.09 36.54
N LYS A 169 5.03 11.35 36.26
CA LYS A 169 4.05 11.78 37.27
C LYS A 169 3.91 10.73 38.39
N ALA A 170 3.71 9.47 38.03
CA ALA A 170 3.57 8.39 39.02
C ALA A 170 4.86 8.19 39.85
N GLN A 171 6.04 8.40 39.25
CA GLN A 171 7.32 8.36 39.97
C GLN A 171 7.47 9.54 40.95
N ALA A 172 7.02 10.73 40.57
CA ALA A 172 7.00 11.90 41.46
C ALA A 172 6.05 11.68 42.65
N GLU A 173 4.82 11.22 42.39
CA GLU A 173 3.83 10.88 43.43
C GLU A 173 4.33 9.79 44.38
N ARG A 174 4.99 8.75 43.83
CA ARG A 174 5.65 7.74 44.65
C ARG A 174 6.71 8.37 45.54
N THR A 175 7.57 9.23 45.00
CA THR A 175 8.64 9.87 45.78
C THR A 175 8.08 10.75 46.90
N GLU A 176 7.03 11.52 46.61
CA GLU A 176 6.35 12.35 47.62
C GLU A 176 5.67 11.49 48.70
N THR A 177 4.98 10.42 48.30
CA THR A 177 4.33 9.48 49.22
C THR A 177 5.34 8.78 50.12
N LYS A 178 6.52 8.44 49.57
CA LYS A 178 7.63 7.87 50.37
C LYS A 178 8.06 8.82 51.48
N LYS A 179 8.26 10.11 51.14
CA LYS A 179 8.62 11.15 52.12
C LYS A 179 7.56 11.29 53.23
N LYS A 180 6.28 11.29 52.85
CA LYS A 180 5.16 11.33 53.82
C LYS A 180 5.13 10.09 54.72
N MET A 181 5.40 8.91 54.16
CA MET A 181 5.47 7.65 54.92
C MET A 181 6.65 7.63 55.90
N GLU A 182 7.84 8.06 55.47
CA GLU A 182 9.02 8.20 56.32
C GLU A 182 8.82 9.22 57.45
N ALA A 183 8.11 10.32 57.18
CA ALA A 183 7.75 11.31 58.20
C ALA A 183 6.72 10.74 59.20
N ALA A 184 5.68 10.06 58.72
CA ALA A 184 4.66 9.44 59.58
C ALA A 184 5.22 8.30 60.46
N ALA A 185 6.24 7.59 59.97
CA ALA A 185 6.93 6.55 60.74
C ALA A 185 7.60 7.09 62.02
N LYS A 186 8.03 8.36 62.02
CA LYS A 186 8.66 9.04 63.17
C LYS A 186 7.65 9.57 64.21
N GLY A 187 6.35 9.62 63.90
CA GLY A 187 5.30 10.04 64.83
C GLY A 187 4.73 8.91 65.70
N THR A 188 4.07 9.24 66.80
CA THR A 188 3.43 8.30 67.74
C THR A 188 1.99 7.89 67.35
N ASP A 189 1.40 8.53 66.34
CA ASP A 189 0.00 8.37 65.94
C ASP A 189 -0.22 7.15 65.01
N SER A 190 -0.73 6.05 65.56
CA SER A 190 -0.87 4.73 64.90
C SER A 190 -1.90 4.72 63.76
N GLY A 191 -2.95 5.55 63.83
CA GLY A 191 -3.98 5.67 62.78
C GLY A 191 -3.44 6.25 61.47
N LYS A 192 -2.56 7.25 61.56
CA LYS A 192 -1.86 7.84 60.39
C LYS A 192 -0.86 6.91 59.74
N LYS A 193 -0.30 5.94 60.48
CA LYS A 193 0.64 4.94 59.93
C LYS A 193 -0.05 3.96 58.98
N SER A 194 -1.26 3.51 59.31
CA SER A 194 -2.02 2.54 58.49
C SER A 194 -2.52 3.13 57.18
N SER A 195 -3.08 4.35 57.19
CA SER A 195 -3.58 5.03 55.99
C SER A 195 -2.43 5.38 55.02
N THR A 196 -1.32 5.90 55.53
CA THR A 196 -0.15 6.27 54.71
C THR A 196 0.52 5.05 54.06
N LYS A 197 0.49 3.88 54.73
CA LYS A 197 1.00 2.62 54.17
C LYS A 197 0.18 2.16 52.96
N ARG A 198 -1.16 2.29 52.98
CA ARG A 198 -2.00 1.95 51.82
C ARG A 198 -1.70 2.84 50.61
N VAL A 199 -1.64 4.16 50.83
CA VAL A 199 -1.32 5.12 49.77
C VAL A 199 0.06 4.85 49.14
N TRP A 200 1.05 4.44 49.95
CA TRP A 200 2.37 4.01 49.46
C TRP A 200 2.29 2.75 48.57
N HIS A 201 1.52 1.75 48.98
CA HIS A 201 1.31 0.54 48.17
C HIS A 201 0.62 0.87 46.84
N ASP A 202 -0.38 1.75 46.85
CA ASP A 202 -1.09 2.19 45.64
C ASP A 202 -0.15 2.94 44.69
N ALA A 203 0.71 3.82 45.20
CA ALA A 203 1.71 4.52 44.40
C ALA A 203 2.73 3.55 43.75
N ILE A 204 3.17 2.50 44.47
CA ILE A 204 4.01 1.44 43.89
C ILE A 204 3.27 0.71 42.77
N LYS A 205 2.00 0.35 43.01
CA LYS A 205 1.19 -0.39 42.03
C LYS A 205 0.95 0.43 40.77
N ALA A 206 0.70 1.73 40.91
CA ALA A 206 0.56 2.67 39.79
C ALA A 206 1.83 2.73 38.93
N VAL A 207 3.00 2.93 39.56
CA VAL A 207 4.30 2.93 38.84
C VAL A 207 4.55 1.62 38.11
N LYS A 208 4.29 0.46 38.76
CA LYS A 208 4.44 -0.86 38.13
C LYS A 208 3.51 -1.04 36.93
N SER A 209 2.24 -0.67 37.07
CA SER A 209 1.24 -0.78 35.99
C SER A 209 1.59 0.09 34.79
N ILE A 210 1.91 1.37 35.02
CA ILE A 210 2.28 2.31 33.95
C ILE A 210 3.61 1.89 33.31
N GLY A 211 4.59 1.46 34.12
CA GLY A 211 5.86 0.94 33.63
C GLY A 211 5.71 -0.30 32.75
N ALA A 212 4.79 -1.21 33.07
CA ALA A 212 4.47 -2.36 32.23
C ALA A 212 3.84 -1.92 30.90
N LYS A 213 2.90 -0.98 30.91
CA LYS A 213 2.30 -0.41 29.69
C LYS A 213 3.35 0.28 28.81
N PHE A 214 4.26 1.05 29.40
CA PHE A 214 5.35 1.69 28.67
C PHE A 214 6.30 0.67 28.04
N LYS A 215 6.72 -0.36 28.79
CA LYS A 215 7.59 -1.42 28.25
C LYS A 215 6.92 -2.20 27.13
N LEU A 216 5.64 -2.54 27.26
CA LEU A 216 4.90 -3.21 26.20
C LEU A 216 4.80 -2.32 24.96
N PHE A 217 4.49 -1.03 25.15
CA PHE A 217 4.47 -0.06 24.05
C PHE A 217 5.84 0.05 23.37
N ASP A 218 6.94 0.21 24.12
CA ASP A 218 8.30 0.35 23.57
C ASP A 218 8.83 -0.99 23.00
N ARG A 219 8.26 -2.14 23.37
CA ARG A 219 8.56 -3.42 22.70
C ARG A 219 7.85 -3.52 21.35
N ASN A 220 6.55 -3.22 21.31
CA ASN A 220 5.74 -3.43 20.11
C ASN A 220 5.91 -2.33 19.08
N ASN A 221 6.17 -1.11 19.55
CA ASN A 221 6.27 0.08 18.73
C ASN A 221 7.66 0.72 18.85
N GLY A 222 8.55 0.30 19.75
CA GLY A 222 9.58 1.22 20.26
C GLY A 222 10.95 1.25 19.59
N ARG A 223 11.78 2.05 20.29
CA ARG A 223 13.04 2.80 20.00
C ARG A 223 13.28 3.36 18.59
N ILE A 224 12.85 2.69 17.53
CA ILE A 224 13.26 2.97 16.15
C ILE A 224 12.09 3.41 15.27
N ILE A 225 10.90 3.75 15.84
CA ILE A 225 9.71 4.24 15.09
C ILE A 225 10.11 5.10 13.89
N ARG A 226 10.91 6.15 14.13
CA ARG A 226 11.35 7.06 13.07
C ARG A 226 12.18 6.36 11.99
N LYS A 227 13.18 5.54 12.35
CA LYS A 227 14.01 4.89 11.34
C LYS A 227 13.28 3.74 10.63
N SER A 228 12.44 2.97 11.32
CA SER A 228 11.66 1.88 10.71
C SER A 228 10.63 2.43 9.73
N VAL A 229 9.93 3.52 10.10
CA VAL A 229 9.00 4.21 9.21
C VAL A 229 9.74 4.85 8.03
N ALA A 230 10.88 5.51 8.25
CA ALA A 230 11.68 6.06 7.17
C ALA A 230 12.18 4.97 6.20
N LYS A 231 12.61 3.82 6.73
CA LYS A 231 13.02 2.67 5.92
C LYS A 231 11.87 2.11 5.08
N LEU A 232 10.66 2.02 5.65
CA LEU A 232 9.47 1.60 4.92
C LEU A 232 9.07 2.60 3.82
N ILE A 233 9.10 3.90 4.13
CA ILE A 233 8.82 4.94 3.13
C ILE A 233 9.80 4.86 1.97
N ALA A 234 11.11 4.72 2.26
CA ALA A 234 12.12 4.55 1.23
C ALA A 234 11.89 3.25 0.43
N HIS A 235 11.51 2.16 1.08
CA HIS A 235 11.15 0.91 0.39
C HIS A 235 10.00 1.11 -0.59
N TYR A 236 8.94 1.82 -0.22
CA TYR A 236 7.81 2.04 -1.13
C TYR A 236 8.15 2.93 -2.31
N LYS A 237 8.98 3.96 -2.13
CA LYS A 237 9.52 4.75 -3.24
C LYS A 237 10.32 3.89 -4.22
N ASN A 238 11.17 3.00 -3.70
CA ASN A 238 11.92 2.07 -4.55
C ASN A 238 11.00 1.08 -5.28
N GLU A 239 9.90 0.63 -4.66
CA GLU A 239 8.91 -0.23 -5.34
C GLU A 239 8.17 0.54 -6.44
N GLU A 240 7.84 1.82 -6.22
CA GLU A 240 7.26 2.71 -7.23
C GLU A 240 8.19 2.84 -8.46
N GLU A 241 9.47 3.14 -8.24
CA GLU A 241 10.50 3.25 -9.28
C GLU A 241 10.68 1.94 -10.08
N LYS A 242 10.66 0.79 -9.41
CA LYS A 242 10.69 -0.52 -10.09
C LYS A 242 9.48 -0.70 -11.00
N HIS A 243 8.30 -0.34 -10.51
CA HIS A 243 7.06 -0.45 -11.27
C HIS A 243 7.08 0.47 -12.50
N ASP A 244 7.64 1.68 -12.40
CA ASP A 244 7.84 2.59 -13.54
C ASP A 244 8.73 1.96 -14.62
N GLY A 245 9.87 1.40 -14.22
CA GLY A 245 10.75 0.69 -15.16
C GLY A 245 10.05 -0.44 -15.92
N TYR A 246 9.19 -1.20 -15.23
CA TYR A 246 8.39 -2.24 -15.89
C TYR A 246 7.27 -1.69 -16.77
N ILE A 247 6.66 -0.56 -16.39
CA ILE A 247 5.66 0.12 -17.21
C ILE A 247 6.31 0.59 -18.52
N ASP A 248 7.52 1.15 -18.46
CA ASP A 248 8.22 1.60 -19.66
C ASP A 248 8.61 0.44 -20.59
N GLN A 249 9.01 -0.70 -20.03
CA GLN A 249 9.18 -1.93 -20.81
C GLN A 249 7.87 -2.36 -21.50
N ALA A 250 6.73 -2.28 -20.81
CA ALA A 250 5.43 -2.61 -21.40
C ALA A 250 5.02 -1.61 -22.48
N LYS A 251 5.28 -0.30 -22.30
CA LYS A 251 5.08 0.74 -23.32
C LYS A 251 5.94 0.47 -24.56
N ASN A 252 7.19 0.04 -24.39
CA ASN A 252 8.06 -0.32 -25.51
C ASN A 252 7.50 -1.51 -26.30
N ARG A 253 6.99 -2.54 -25.62
CA ARG A 253 6.29 -3.68 -26.28
C ARG A 253 5.04 -3.21 -27.02
N MET A 254 4.22 -2.37 -26.38
CA MET A 254 3.03 -1.77 -26.99
C MET A 254 3.40 -0.99 -28.26
N ASN A 255 4.49 -0.23 -28.25
CA ASN A 255 4.97 0.50 -29.42
C ASN A 255 5.40 -0.43 -30.56
N SER A 256 6.05 -1.55 -30.28
CA SER A 256 6.35 -2.58 -31.29
C SER A 256 5.07 -3.17 -31.88
N CYS A 257 4.09 -3.51 -31.05
CA CYS A 257 2.78 -3.99 -31.50
C CYS A 257 2.01 -2.94 -32.32
N LYS A 258 2.14 -1.66 -31.97
CA LYS A 258 1.55 -0.53 -32.71
C LYS A 258 2.19 -0.32 -34.08
N LYS A 259 3.49 -0.59 -34.22
CA LYS A 259 4.14 -0.61 -35.54
C LYS A 259 3.58 -1.75 -36.38
N LEU A 260 3.43 -2.93 -35.78
CA LEU A 260 2.89 -4.13 -36.42
C LEU A 260 1.45 -3.93 -36.91
N SER A 261 0.56 -3.36 -36.10
CA SER A 261 -0.86 -3.15 -36.47
C SER A 261 -1.06 -2.12 -37.60
N LYS A 262 -0.07 -1.26 -37.85
CA LYS A 262 -0.12 -0.22 -38.88
C LYS A 262 0.44 -0.64 -40.24
N PHE A 263 0.78 -1.91 -40.43
CA PHE A 263 1.23 -2.39 -41.74
C PHE A 263 0.08 -2.27 -42.74
N LYS A 264 0.19 -1.28 -43.63
CA LYS A 264 -0.66 -1.12 -44.81
C LYS A 264 -0.08 -1.93 -45.97
N PHE A 265 -0.94 -2.61 -46.73
CA PHE A 265 -0.66 -3.46 -47.88
C PHE A 265 -1.67 -3.20 -49.01
#